data_AF-A0A8S0R955-F1
#
_entry.id   AF-A0A8S0R955-F1
#
_cell.length_a   1.000
_cell.length_b   1.000
_cell.length_c   1.000
_cell.angle_alpha   90.00
_cell.angle_beta   90.00
_cell.angle_gamma   90.00
#
_symmetry.space_group_name_H-M   'P 1'
#
loop_
_entity.id
_entity.type
_entity.pdbx_description
1 polymer ?
#
loop_
_entity_poly.entity_id
_entity_poly.type
_entity_poly.pdbx_seq_one_letter_code
_entity_poly.pdbx_strand_id
1 'polypeptide(L)'
;PGEDVGAKPDYSTETYFSEDYMGLIPSFEARSNRMLFDFLERLVVVASKRKIRTVYFHNFSRFDGILLMKYYASHGDKYTIKPLMRNLRLYELVVFRGKKRVFRIRDSYTLLSSGLATLAKALCPQLGVKGSIQHDEVRVSNLLNNREELLDYLKQDIRLLGGVRSAKRSCEPT
;
A
#
# COMPACT_ATOMS: atom_id res chain seq x y z
N PRO A 1 -13.49 18.75 2.55
CA PRO A 1 -12.01 18.87 2.62
C PRO A 1 -11.41 17.58 3.22
N GLY A 2 -10.35 17.02 2.63
CA GLY A 2 -9.82 15.71 3.04
C GLY A 2 -9.32 15.68 4.48
N GLU A 3 -9.93 14.87 5.35
CA GLU A 3 -9.49 14.76 6.73
C GLU A 3 -8.05 14.24 6.83
N ASP A 4 -7.29 14.76 7.79
CA ASP A 4 -6.00 14.18 8.15
C ASP A 4 -6.22 12.86 8.86
N VAL A 5 -6.18 11.79 8.08
CA VAL A 5 -6.29 10.43 8.60
C VAL A 5 -5.15 10.11 9.58
N GLY A 6 -3.98 10.75 9.45
CA GLY A 6 -2.83 10.52 10.33
C GLY A 6 -2.96 11.17 11.71
N ALA A 7 -3.82 12.20 11.85
CA ALA A 7 -4.07 12.88 13.13
C ALA A 7 -5.15 12.19 13.98
N LYS A 8 -5.80 11.15 13.46
CA LYS A 8 -6.83 10.42 14.21
C LYS A 8 -6.18 9.45 15.21
N PRO A 9 -6.53 9.50 16.52
CA PRO A 9 -5.90 8.66 17.54
C PRO A 9 -5.92 7.15 17.25
N ASP A 10 -6.97 6.68 16.57
CA ASP A 10 -7.17 5.26 16.25
C ASP A 10 -6.39 4.78 15.01
N TYR A 11 -5.74 5.71 14.30
CA TYR A 11 -5.09 5.46 13.02
C TYR A 11 -3.58 5.37 13.25
N SER A 12 -3.00 4.25 12.85
CA SER A 12 -1.59 3.95 13.01
C SER A 12 -0.98 3.57 11.67
N THR A 13 0.24 4.02 11.42
CA THR A 13 1.03 3.52 10.29
C THR A 13 1.94 2.41 10.78
N GLU A 14 1.79 1.21 10.22
CA GLU A 14 2.69 0.09 10.45
C GLU A 14 3.64 -0.02 9.26
N THR A 15 4.95 -0.03 9.53
CA THR A 15 5.98 -0.07 8.49
C THR A 15 6.74 -1.39 8.54
N TYR A 16 7.12 -1.89 7.37
CA TYR A 16 7.91 -3.11 7.21
C TYR A 16 9.11 -2.76 6.34
N PHE A 17 10.32 -3.00 6.85
CA PHE A 17 11.57 -2.64 6.16
C PHE A 17 12.51 -3.83 6.07
N SER A 18 13.12 -4.07 4.90
CA SER A 18 13.95 -5.26 4.67
C SER A 18 15.14 -5.33 5.62
N GLU A 19 15.74 -4.19 5.95
CA GLU A 19 16.94 -4.15 6.80
C GLU A 19 16.64 -4.43 8.28
N ASP A 20 15.36 -4.44 8.69
CA ASP A 20 14.97 -4.87 10.05
C ASP A 20 15.31 -6.37 10.28
N TYR A 21 15.57 -7.14 9.21
CA TYR A 21 15.91 -8.57 9.26
C TYR A 21 17.42 -8.85 9.06
N MET A 22 18.27 -7.82 8.96
CA MET A 22 19.69 -7.95 8.57
C MET A 22 20.49 -8.87 9.49
N GLY A 23 20.19 -8.88 10.79
CA GLY A 23 20.87 -9.74 11.77
C GLY A 23 20.52 -11.23 11.68
N LEU A 24 19.47 -11.61 10.95
CA LEU A 24 18.97 -12.99 10.87
C LEU A 24 19.03 -13.57 9.46
N ILE A 25 18.88 -12.72 8.44
CA ILE A 25 18.74 -13.15 7.04
C ILE A 25 19.80 -12.42 6.18
N PRO A 26 20.86 -13.12 5.74
CA PRO A 26 21.98 -12.49 5.04
C PRO A 26 21.65 -11.94 3.65
N SER A 27 20.79 -12.64 2.88
CA SER A 27 20.44 -12.24 1.52
C SER A 27 19.38 -11.13 1.51
N PHE A 28 19.62 -10.05 0.76
CA PHE A 28 18.64 -8.97 0.57
C PHE A 28 17.33 -9.46 -0.05
N GLU A 29 17.41 -10.39 -1.01
CA GLU A 29 16.22 -10.97 -1.63
C GLU A 29 15.40 -11.75 -0.60
N ALA A 30 16.06 -12.58 0.21
CA ALA A 30 15.38 -13.32 1.28
C ALA A 30 14.77 -12.39 2.34
N ARG A 31 15.46 -11.29 2.70
CA ARG A 31 14.91 -10.24 3.57
C ARG A 31 13.68 -9.59 2.97
N SER A 32 13.75 -9.21 1.70
CA SER A 32 12.65 -8.56 0.98
C SER A 32 11.42 -9.48 0.88
N ASN A 33 11.64 -10.77 0.58
CA ASN A 33 10.58 -11.77 0.56
C ASN A 33 9.96 -11.96 1.96
N ARG A 34 10.79 -11.99 3.02
CA ARG A 34 10.29 -12.10 4.40
C ARG A 34 9.49 -10.88 4.82
N MET A 35 9.98 -9.68 4.50
CA MET A 35 9.33 -8.41 4.76
C MET A 35 7.96 -8.35 4.06
N LEU A 36 7.89 -8.71 2.77
CA LEU A 36 6.63 -8.76 2.02
C LEU A 36 5.65 -9.78 2.61
N PHE A 37 6.15 -10.96 3.01
CA PHE A 37 5.35 -11.98 3.69
C PHE A 37 4.75 -11.44 4.99
N ASP A 38 5.56 -10.88 5.89
CA ASP A 38 5.09 -10.38 7.18
C ASP A 38 4.09 -9.22 7.00
N PHE A 39 4.34 -8.32 6.04
CA PHE A 39 3.40 -7.26 5.66
C PHE A 39 2.03 -7.81 5.22
N LEU A 40 1.99 -8.78 4.30
CA LEU A 40 0.73 -9.30 3.77
C LEU A 40 -0.02 -10.17 4.78
N GLU A 41 0.68 -10.92 5.63
CA GLU A 41 0.08 -11.62 6.77
C GLU A 41 -0.56 -10.65 7.75
N ARG A 42 0.17 -9.59 8.09
CA ARG A 42 -0.36 -8.55 8.97
C ARG A 42 -1.59 -7.89 8.35
N LEU A 43 -1.54 -7.55 7.07
CA LEU A 43 -2.66 -6.93 6.37
C LEU A 43 -3.92 -7.81 6.45
N VAL A 44 -3.79 -9.12 6.27
CA VAL A 44 -4.89 -10.09 6.43
C VAL A 44 -5.46 -10.08 7.85
N VAL A 45 -4.60 -10.05 8.87
CA VAL A 45 -5.02 -9.99 10.28
C VAL A 45 -5.73 -8.68 10.60
N VAL A 46 -5.14 -7.53 10.22
CA VAL A 46 -5.71 -6.20 10.46
C VAL A 46 -7.03 -6.05 9.74
N ALA A 47 -7.09 -6.43 8.46
CA ALA A 47 -8.31 -6.32 7.68
C ALA A 47 -9.44 -7.18 8.25
N SER A 48 -9.12 -8.38 8.73
CA SER A 48 -10.10 -9.24 9.38
C SER A 48 -10.59 -8.66 10.71
N LYS A 49 -9.67 -8.24 11.59
CA LYS A 49 -9.99 -7.71 12.93
C LYS A 49 -10.78 -6.40 12.86
N ARG A 50 -10.35 -5.46 12.01
CA ARG A 50 -10.97 -4.15 11.82
C ARG A 50 -12.10 -4.15 10.78
N LYS A 51 -12.46 -5.33 10.25
CA LYS A 51 -13.50 -5.51 9.21
C LYS A 51 -13.28 -4.64 7.97
N ILE A 52 -12.02 -4.39 7.60
CA ILE A 52 -11.66 -3.62 6.42
C ILE A 52 -12.00 -4.43 5.17
N ARG A 53 -12.95 -3.94 4.39
CA ARG A 53 -13.41 -4.63 3.17
C ARG A 53 -12.54 -4.32 1.96
N THR A 54 -11.96 -3.12 1.91
CA THR A 54 -11.22 -2.64 0.73
C THR A 54 -9.93 -1.95 1.14
N VAL A 55 -8.84 -2.34 0.52
CA VAL A 55 -7.50 -1.73 0.65
C VAL A 55 -7.19 -0.99 -0.65
N TYR A 56 -6.64 0.21 -0.55
CA TYR A 56 -6.31 1.03 -1.72
C TYR A 56 -4.81 1.17 -1.87
N PHE A 57 -4.34 0.90 -3.08
CA PHE A 57 -2.99 1.21 -3.53
C PHE A 57 -3.12 2.27 -4.64
N HIS A 58 -2.15 3.17 -4.75
CA HIS A 58 -2.14 4.16 -5.83
C HIS A 58 -1.28 3.64 -6.97
N ASN A 59 -1.85 3.57 -8.17
CA ASN A 59 -1.22 2.96 -9.34
C ASN A 59 -0.96 1.44 -9.19
N PHE A 60 -1.85 0.76 -8.44
CA PHE A 60 -1.79 -0.67 -8.15
C PHE A 60 -1.65 -1.52 -9.41
N SER A 61 -2.36 -1.14 -10.48
CA SER A 61 -2.48 -1.93 -11.70
C SER A 61 -1.18 -2.09 -12.49
N ARG A 62 -0.18 -1.23 -12.26
CA ARG A 62 1.05 -1.19 -13.04
C ARG A 62 2.24 -1.86 -12.37
N PHE A 63 2.38 -1.73 -11.05
CA PHE A 63 3.58 -2.18 -10.34
C PHE A 63 3.23 -3.12 -9.18
N ASP A 64 2.73 -2.57 -8.06
CA ASP A 64 2.47 -3.34 -6.83
C ASP A 64 1.57 -4.56 -7.08
N GLY A 65 0.58 -4.43 -7.95
CA GLY A 65 -0.34 -5.51 -8.28
C GLY A 65 0.34 -6.74 -8.85
N ILE A 66 1.40 -6.58 -9.64
CA ILE A 66 2.16 -7.70 -10.21
C ILE A 66 2.89 -8.44 -9.09
N LEU A 67 3.57 -7.71 -8.21
CA LEU A 67 4.29 -8.28 -7.06
C LEU A 67 3.33 -9.02 -6.11
N LEU A 68 2.18 -8.41 -5.80
CA LEU A 68 1.18 -9.01 -4.91
C LEU A 68 0.52 -10.23 -5.54
N MET A 69 0.20 -10.20 -6.84
CA MET A 69 -0.32 -11.38 -7.55
C MET A 69 0.69 -12.53 -7.54
N LYS A 70 1.97 -12.26 -7.80
CA LYS A 70 3.04 -13.28 -7.71
C LYS A 70 3.07 -13.90 -6.32
N TYR A 71 3.10 -13.08 -5.26
CA TYR A 71 3.10 -13.57 -3.89
C TYR A 71 1.90 -14.49 -3.61
N TYR A 72 0.68 -14.04 -3.89
CA TYR A 72 -0.51 -14.83 -3.59
C TYR A 72 -0.61 -16.11 -4.43
N ALA A 73 -0.18 -16.07 -5.69
CA ALA A 73 -0.15 -17.26 -6.55
C ALA A 73 0.84 -18.31 -6.01
N SER A 74 1.99 -17.88 -5.46
CA SER A 74 2.97 -18.77 -4.82
C SER A 74 2.52 -19.33 -3.47
N HIS A 75 1.45 -18.79 -2.87
CA HIS A 75 0.89 -19.24 -1.59
C HIS A 75 -0.55 -19.75 -1.75
N GLY A 76 -0.81 -20.45 -2.86
CA GLY A 76 -2.14 -20.94 -3.26
C GLY A 76 -2.73 -22.02 -2.34
N ASP A 77 -1.90 -22.65 -1.51
CA ASP A 77 -2.30 -23.56 -0.44
C ASP A 77 -3.06 -22.84 0.69
N LYS A 78 -2.72 -21.57 0.92
CA LYS A 78 -3.29 -20.74 1.98
C LYS A 78 -4.30 -19.72 1.47
N TYR A 79 -4.06 -19.16 0.30
CA TYR A 79 -4.83 -18.07 -0.28
C TYR A 79 -5.44 -18.45 -1.61
N THR A 80 -6.64 -17.92 -1.87
CA THR A 80 -7.23 -17.91 -3.21
C THR A 80 -7.42 -16.47 -3.63
N ILE A 81 -7.06 -16.14 -4.87
CA ILE A 81 -7.24 -14.81 -5.44
C ILE A 81 -8.21 -14.82 -6.61
N LYS A 82 -8.98 -13.73 -6.73
CA LYS A 82 -9.84 -13.48 -7.89
C LYS A 82 -9.52 -12.09 -8.44
N PRO A 83 -8.68 -11.98 -9.49
CA PRO A 83 -8.41 -10.71 -10.15
C PRO A 83 -9.58 -10.28 -11.03
N LEU A 84 -9.84 -8.97 -11.09
CA LEU A 84 -10.69 -8.33 -12.09
C LEU A 84 -9.79 -7.59 -13.08
N MET A 85 -9.60 -8.21 -14.24
CA MET A 85 -8.80 -7.68 -15.33
C MET A 85 -9.72 -7.18 -16.46
N ARG A 86 -9.42 -6.00 -17.01
CA ARG A 86 -10.05 -5.51 -18.26
C ARG A 86 -9.06 -4.66 -19.02
N ASN A 87 -8.98 -4.79 -20.35
CA ASN A 87 -8.06 -4.04 -21.21
C ASN A 87 -6.61 -4.10 -20.69
N LEU A 88 -6.14 -5.30 -20.33
CA LEU A 88 -4.79 -5.55 -19.77
C LEU A 88 -4.49 -4.79 -18.47
N ARG A 89 -5.52 -4.37 -17.74
CA ARG A 89 -5.38 -3.62 -16.49
C ARG A 89 -6.06 -4.33 -15.32
N LEU A 90 -5.34 -4.42 -14.20
CA LEU A 90 -5.85 -4.95 -12.94
C LEU A 90 -6.63 -3.89 -12.17
N TYR A 91 -7.96 -4.03 -12.10
CA TYR A 91 -8.81 -3.08 -11.38
C TYR A 91 -8.98 -3.46 -9.90
N GLU A 92 -9.11 -4.75 -9.65
CA GLU A 92 -9.37 -5.30 -8.33
C GLU A 92 -8.69 -6.65 -8.16
N LEU A 93 -8.18 -6.92 -6.96
CA LEU A 93 -7.70 -8.23 -6.56
C LEU A 93 -8.44 -8.65 -5.28
N VAL A 94 -9.33 -9.62 -5.37
CA VAL A 94 -10.04 -10.14 -4.19
C VAL A 94 -9.23 -11.26 -3.57
N VAL A 95 -8.99 -11.18 -2.26
CA VAL A 95 -8.20 -12.17 -1.51
C VAL A 95 -9.11 -12.96 -0.58
N PHE A 96 -9.00 -14.29 -0.65
CA PHE A 96 -9.72 -15.25 0.18
C PHE A 96 -8.74 -16.09 0.99
N ARG A 97 -9.16 -16.49 2.19
CA ARG A 97 -8.49 -17.52 3.00
C ARG A 97 -9.49 -18.64 3.22
N GLY A 98 -9.27 -19.78 2.57
CA GLY A 98 -10.32 -20.79 2.35
C GLY A 98 -11.53 -20.17 1.65
N LYS A 99 -12.74 -20.43 2.15
CA LYS A 99 -13.99 -19.87 1.59
C LYS A 99 -14.29 -18.43 2.01
N LYS A 100 -13.53 -17.86 2.96
CA LYS A 100 -13.80 -16.53 3.52
C LYS A 100 -13.08 -15.46 2.72
N ARG A 101 -13.83 -14.50 2.19
CA ARG A 101 -13.26 -13.25 1.66
C ARG A 101 -12.64 -12.45 2.79
N VAL A 102 -11.36 -12.13 2.67
CA VAL A 102 -10.64 -11.31 3.65
C VAL A 102 -10.84 -9.83 3.32
N PHE A 103 -10.36 -9.41 2.15
CA PHE A 103 -10.50 -8.05 1.63
C PHE A 103 -10.39 -8.06 0.10
N ARG A 104 -10.59 -6.90 -0.51
CA ARG A 104 -10.23 -6.65 -1.91
C ARG A 104 -9.24 -5.49 -1.99
N ILE A 105 -8.29 -5.58 -2.90
CA ILE A 105 -7.36 -4.50 -3.22
C ILE A 105 -7.90 -3.78 -4.46
N ARG A 106 -7.91 -2.45 -4.46
CA ARG A 106 -8.33 -1.64 -5.61
C ARG A 106 -7.28 -0.59 -5.95
N ASP A 107 -7.15 -0.33 -7.25
CA ASP A 107 -6.31 0.74 -7.77
C ASP A 107 -7.03 2.09 -7.59
N SER A 108 -6.56 2.93 -6.68
CA SER A 108 -7.11 4.28 -6.50
C SER A 108 -6.89 5.17 -7.73
N TYR A 109 -5.89 4.90 -8.57
CA TYR A 109 -5.65 5.66 -9.80
C TYR A 109 -6.74 5.40 -10.86
N THR A 110 -7.43 4.26 -10.82
CA THR A 110 -8.61 4.03 -11.68
C THR A 110 -9.81 4.87 -11.25
N LEU A 111 -9.84 5.32 -9.99
CA LEU A 111 -10.90 6.14 -9.43
C LEU A 111 -10.56 7.64 -9.46
N LEU A 112 -9.28 7.97 -9.43
CA LEU A 112 -8.72 9.32 -9.40
C LEU A 112 -7.49 9.34 -10.30
N SER A 113 -7.71 9.60 -11.59
CA SER A 113 -6.70 9.49 -12.65
C SER A 113 -5.75 10.68 -12.68
N SER A 114 -4.96 10.85 -11.64
CA SER A 114 -3.87 11.82 -11.58
C SER A 114 -2.82 11.36 -10.57
N GLY A 115 -1.63 11.95 -10.63
CA GLY A 115 -0.56 11.65 -9.68
C GLY A 115 -0.95 12.08 -8.26
N LEU A 116 -0.43 11.35 -7.26
CA LEU A 116 -0.74 11.62 -5.86
C LEU A 116 -0.44 13.06 -5.43
N ALA A 117 0.67 13.65 -5.90
CA ALA A 117 1.02 15.05 -5.63
C ALA A 117 -0.05 16.03 -6.14
N THR A 118 -0.52 15.83 -7.38
CA THR A 118 -1.55 16.66 -8.01
C THR A 118 -2.88 16.52 -7.28
N LEU A 119 -3.27 15.29 -6.94
CA LEU A 119 -4.50 15.02 -6.18
C LEU A 119 -4.44 15.63 -4.78
N ALA A 120 -3.32 15.49 -4.07
CA ALA A 120 -3.13 16.03 -2.73
C ALA A 120 -3.22 17.55 -2.73
N LYS A 121 -2.54 18.23 -3.67
CA LYS A 121 -2.59 19.68 -3.82
C LYS A 121 -4.02 20.19 -4.06
N ALA A 122 -4.82 19.45 -4.83
CA ALA A 122 -6.19 19.85 -5.16
C ALA A 122 -7.21 19.54 -4.05
N LEU A 123 -7.10 18.40 -3.36
CA LEU A 123 -8.16 17.87 -2.50
C LEU A 123 -7.87 17.99 -1.00
N CYS A 124 -6.59 18.03 -0.63
CA CYS A 124 -6.17 18.07 0.77
C CYS A 124 -4.83 18.83 0.96
N PRO A 125 -4.72 20.10 0.50
CA PRO A 125 -3.49 20.88 0.59
C PRO A 125 -2.97 21.07 2.02
N GLN A 126 -3.85 21.04 3.01
CA GLN A 126 -3.52 21.11 4.43
C GLN A 126 -2.67 19.94 4.95
N LEU A 127 -2.60 18.81 4.22
CA LEU A 127 -1.78 17.65 4.59
C LEU A 127 -0.31 17.80 4.16
N GLY A 128 0.03 18.93 3.55
CA GLY A 128 1.37 19.22 3.03
C GLY A 128 1.59 18.67 1.63
N VAL A 129 2.83 18.77 1.17
CA VAL A 129 3.25 18.33 -0.16
C VAL A 129 3.68 16.86 -0.14
N LYS A 130 3.67 16.23 -1.32
CA LYS A 130 4.33 14.92 -1.50
C LYS A 130 5.83 15.12 -1.32
N GLY A 131 6.46 14.23 -0.55
CA GLY A 131 7.92 14.19 -0.43
C GLY A 131 8.60 13.85 -1.76
N SER A 132 9.92 13.91 -1.78
CA SER A 132 10.74 13.50 -2.92
C SER A 132 11.94 12.69 -2.41
N ILE A 133 12.37 11.71 -3.18
CA ILE A 133 13.61 10.97 -2.97
C ILE A 133 14.36 10.86 -4.30
N GLN A 134 15.68 10.76 -4.26
CA GLN A 134 16.48 10.50 -5.45
C GLN A 134 16.43 9.01 -5.81
N HIS A 135 15.41 8.62 -6.59
CA HIS A 135 15.17 7.22 -6.93
C HIS A 135 16.39 6.50 -7.54
N ASP A 136 17.16 7.20 -8.37
CA ASP A 136 18.35 6.66 -9.04
C ASP A 136 19.53 6.41 -8.08
N GLU A 137 19.49 7.03 -6.90
CA GLU A 137 20.51 6.88 -5.86
C GLU A 137 20.15 5.80 -4.83
N VAL A 138 18.92 5.27 -4.85
CA VAL A 138 18.49 4.20 -3.93
C VAL A 138 19.16 2.88 -4.34
N ARG A 139 20.02 2.37 -3.46
CA ARG A 139 20.79 1.13 -3.66
C ARG A 139 20.68 0.23 -2.45
N VAL A 140 20.79 -1.09 -2.65
CA VAL A 140 20.77 -2.05 -1.53
C VAL A 140 21.78 -1.67 -0.43
N SER A 141 22.96 -1.17 -0.82
CA SER A 141 24.02 -0.78 0.11
C SER A 141 23.72 0.45 0.96
N ASN A 142 22.78 1.32 0.56
CA ASN A 142 22.43 2.53 1.32
C ASN A 142 21.02 2.52 1.92
N LEU A 143 20.27 1.42 1.78
CA LEU A 143 18.91 1.31 2.35
C LEU A 143 18.88 1.55 3.86
N LEU A 144 19.83 0.98 4.62
CA LEU A 144 19.86 1.15 6.07
C LEU A 144 20.15 2.61 6.47
N ASN A 145 21.09 3.26 5.77
CA ASN A 145 21.46 4.64 6.02
C ASN A 145 20.33 5.61 5.68
N ASN A 146 19.56 5.30 4.63
CA ASN A 146 18.46 6.15 4.16
C ASN A 146 17.11 5.75 4.78
N ARG A 147 17.09 4.88 5.80
CA ARG A 147 15.86 4.30 6.36
C ARG A 147 14.85 5.36 6.77
N GLU A 148 15.29 6.36 7.53
CA GLU A 148 14.40 7.40 8.06
C GLU A 148 13.76 8.21 6.92
N GLU A 149 14.58 8.70 5.98
CA GLU A 149 14.11 9.45 4.81
C GLU A 149 13.12 8.64 3.96
N LEU A 150 13.45 7.38 3.65
CA LEU A 150 12.60 6.50 2.87
C LEU A 150 11.27 6.22 3.57
N LEU A 151 11.29 5.95 4.87
CA LEU A 151 10.07 5.70 5.63
C LEU A 151 9.20 6.96 5.74
N ASP A 152 9.79 8.13 5.95
CA ASP A 152 9.03 9.37 6.04
C ASP A 152 8.41 9.77 4.70
N TYR A 153 9.13 9.57 3.60
CA TYR A 153 8.57 9.66 2.25
C TYR A 153 7.36 8.73 2.06
N LEU A 154 7.47 7.45 2.42
CA LEU A 154 6.39 6.47 2.27
C LEU A 154 5.20 6.75 3.20
N LYS A 155 5.45 7.16 4.46
CA LYS A 155 4.39 7.56 5.40
C LYS A 155 3.61 8.76 4.87
N GLN A 156 4.29 9.76 4.30
CA GLN A 156 3.64 10.91 3.70
C GLN A 156 2.75 10.49 2.51
N ASP A 157 3.21 9.56 1.67
CA ASP A 157 2.39 9.00 0.60
C ASP A 157 1.11 8.32 1.12
N ILE A 158 1.22 7.52 2.19
CA ILE A 158 0.07 6.86 2.83
C ILE A 158 -0.91 7.91 3.37
N ARG A 159 -0.41 8.95 4.06
CA ARG A 159 -1.21 10.03 4.63
C ARG A 159 -1.96 10.81 3.55
N LEU A 160 -1.27 11.20 2.48
CA LEU A 160 -1.86 11.90 1.34
C LEU A 160 -2.90 11.04 0.63
N LEU A 161 -2.63 9.75 0.41
CA LEU A 161 -3.60 8.85 -0.20
C LEU A 161 -4.85 8.73 0.66
N GLY A 162 -4.70 8.58 1.98
CA GLY A 162 -5.82 8.53 2.91
C GLY A 162 -6.66 9.82 2.90
N GLY A 163 -6.00 10.99 2.86
CA GLY A 163 -6.67 12.29 2.74
C GLY A 163 -7.45 12.44 1.43
N VAL A 164 -6.82 12.10 0.31
CA VAL A 164 -7.43 12.12 -1.04
C VAL A 164 -8.66 11.20 -1.10
N ARG A 165 -8.58 9.99 -0.54
CA ARG A 165 -9.72 9.05 -0.50
C ARG A 165 -10.84 9.56 0.41
N SER A 166 -10.50 10.20 1.53
CA SER A 166 -11.48 10.80 2.45
C SER A 166 -12.20 11.98 1.80
N ALA A 167 -11.47 12.88 1.13
CA ALA A 167 -12.04 14.00 0.38
C ALA A 167 -13.03 13.54 -0.69
N LYS A 168 -12.67 12.50 -1.47
CA LYS A 168 -13.56 11.97 -2.52
C LYS A 168 -14.86 11.43 -1.93
N ARG A 169 -14.79 10.69 -0.82
CA ARG A 169 -15.97 10.12 -0.17
C ARG A 169 -16.96 11.20 0.27
N SER A 170 -16.48 12.35 0.73
CA SER A 170 -17.33 13.49 1.09
C SER A 170 -18.03 14.15 -0.10
N CYS A 171 -17.61 13.87 -1.34
CA CYS A 171 -18.19 14.42 -2.56
C CYS A 171 -19.16 13.45 -3.28
N GLU A 172 -19.26 12.20 -2.83
CA GLU A 172 -20.22 11.23 -3.39
C GLU A 172 -21.59 11.43 -2.70
N PRO A 173 -22.70 11.66 -3.46
CA PRO A 173 -24.03 11.75 -2.87
C PRO A 173 -24.40 10.44 -2.18
N THR A 174 -25.06 10.55 -1.02
CA THR A 174 -25.45 9.41 -0.16
C THR A 174 -26.59 8.61 -0.73
#